data_AF-Q2Y776-F1
#
_entry.id   AF-Q2Y776-F1
#
_cell.length_a   1.000
_cell.length_b   1.000
_cell.length_c   1.000
_cell.angle_alpha   90.00
_cell.angle_beta   90.00
_cell.angle_gamma   90.00
#
_symmetry.space_group_name_H-M   'P 1'
#
loop_
_entity.id
_entity.type
_entity.pdbx_description
1 polymer ?
#
loop_
_entity_poly.entity_id
_entity_poly.type
_entity_poly.pdbx_seq_one_letter_code
_entity_poly.pdbx_strand_id
1 'polypeptide(L)' 'MLADEMQPVLRTMREGGINIVAIHQHMTHEKPHYLFMHYWGKGMRRTWLKPSRMH' A
#
# COMPACT_ATOMS: atom_id res chain seq x y z
N MET A 1 6.28 -8.58 -2.51
CA MET A 1 6.08 -8.45 -3.97
C MET A 1 7.35 -8.92 -4.69
N LEU A 2 7.24 -9.33 -5.94
CA LEU A 2 8.37 -9.62 -6.81
C LEU A 2 8.99 -8.32 -7.35
N ALA A 3 10.20 -8.42 -7.89
CA ALA A 3 10.95 -7.26 -8.38
C ALA A 3 10.27 -6.57 -9.59
N ASP A 4 9.65 -7.36 -10.47
CA ASP A 4 8.90 -6.88 -11.64
C ASP A 4 7.56 -6.22 -11.27
N GLU A 5 6.96 -6.63 -10.14
CA GLU A 5 5.76 -6.01 -9.58
C GLU A 5 6.02 -4.65 -8.92
N MET A 6 7.27 -4.34 -8.57
CA MET A 6 7.62 -3.15 -7.79
C MET A 6 7.16 -1.86 -8.46
N GLN A 7 7.56 -1.63 -9.71
CA GLN A 7 7.27 -0.35 -10.38
C GLN A 7 5.77 -0.09 -10.59
N PRO A 8 4.96 -1.08 -11.03
CA PRO A 8 3.50 -0.95 -11.03
C PRO A 8 2.92 -0.57 -9.66
N VAL A 9 3.34 -1.23 -8.58
CA VAL A 9 2.84 -0.95 -7.23
C VAL A 9 3.19 0.46 -6.77
N LEU A 10 4.43 0.91 -6.99
CA LEU A 10 4.88 2.25 -6.61
C LEU A 10 4.10 3.35 -7.33
N ARG A 11 3.76 3.15 -8.62
CA ARG A 11 2.92 4.08 -9.37
C ARG A 11 1.53 4.20 -8.76
N THR A 12 0.85 3.06 -8.54
CA THR A 12 -0.49 3.03 -7.95
C THR A 12 -0.53 3.69 -6.57
N MET A 13 0.48 3.44 -5.73
CA MET A 13 0.55 4.06 -4.41
C MET A 13 0.75 5.56 -4.46
N ARG A 14 1.59 6.03 -5.38
CA ARG A 14 1.82 7.47 -5.59
C ARG A 14 0.56 8.16 -6.12
N GLU A 15 -0.16 7.54 -7.04
CA GLU A 15 -1.46 8.03 -7.53
C GLU A 15 -2.49 8.08 -6.40
N GLY A 16 -2.46 7.11 -5.49
CA GLY A 16 -3.30 7.07 -4.29
C GLY A 16 -2.88 8.02 -3.17
N GLY A 17 -1.81 8.81 -3.34
CA GLY A 17 -1.30 9.73 -2.32
C GLY A 17 -0.74 9.03 -1.08
N ILE A 18 -0.32 7.77 -1.21
CA ILE A 18 0.25 6.98 -0.12
C ILE A 18 1.76 7.22 -0.05
N ASN A 19 2.26 7.57 1.14
CA ASN A 19 3.68 7.80 1.35
C ASN A 19 4.41 6.50 1.68
N ILE A 20 5.47 6.22 0.92
CA ILE A 20 6.34 5.06 1.12
C ILE A 20 7.53 5.48 1.98
N VAL A 21 7.87 4.66 2.97
CA VAL A 21 8.94 4.94 3.94
C VAL A 21 10.18 4.10 3.65
N ALA A 22 9.98 2.84 3.28
CA ALA A 22 11.09 1.91 3.03
C ALA A 22 10.66 0.78 2.11
N ILE A 23 11.63 0.26 1.35
CA ILE A 23 11.53 -0.97 0.56
C ILE A 23 12.81 -1.76 0.82
N HIS A 24 12.69 -3.03 1.22
CA HIS A 24 13.82 -3.89 1.51
C HIS A 24 13.45 -5.37 1.46
N GLN A 25 14.46 -6.24 1.55
CA GLN A 25 14.31 -7.69 1.66
C GLN A 25 14.64 -8.15 3.09
N HIS A 26 13.96 -9.17 3.59
CA HIS A 26 14.27 -9.76 4.90
C HIS A 26 15.22 -10.95 4.83
N MET A 27 15.25 -11.66 3.70
CA MET A 27 16.02 -12.90 3.53
C MET A 27 17.06 -12.73 2.42
N THR A 28 18.25 -13.30 2.63
CA THR A 28 19.38 -13.20 1.70
C THR A 28 19.44 -14.32 0.65
N HIS A 29 18.85 -15.47 0.91
CA HIS A 29 18.99 -16.68 0.06
C HIS A 29 17.68 -17.20 -0.54
N GLU A 30 16.58 -16.47 -0.36
CA GLU A 30 15.28 -16.88 -0.92
C GLU A 30 15.24 -16.68 -2.45
N LYS A 31 14.54 -17.58 -3.16
CA LYS A 31 14.27 -17.45 -4.59
C LYS A 31 12.81 -17.82 -4.87
N PRO A 32 12.02 -16.94 -5.51
CA PRO A 32 12.38 -15.57 -5.90
C PRO A 32 12.60 -14.65 -4.69
N HIS A 33 13.30 -13.55 -4.91
CA HIS A 33 13.49 -12.50 -3.90
C HIS A 33 12.18 -11.74 -3.68
N TYR A 34 11.69 -11.72 -2.44
CA TYR A 34 10.51 -10.95 -2.06
C TYR A 34 10.92 -9.59 -1.50
N LEU A 35 10.34 -8.54 -2.06
CA LEU A 35 10.42 -7.18 -1.55
C LEU A 35 9.28 -6.91 -0.56
N PHE A 36 9.65 -6.32 0.57
CA PHE A 36 8.76 -5.82 1.62
C PHE A 36 8.76 -4.30 1.57
N MET A 37 7.62 -3.69 1.87
CA MET A 37 7.43 -2.25 1.77
C MET A 37 6.67 -1.72 2.97
N HIS A 38 7.23 -0.67 3.57
CA HIS A 38 6.59 0.08 4.63
C HIS A 38 6.03 1.38 4.06
N TYR A 39 4.78 1.66 4.39
CA TYR A 39 4.09 2.88 4.00
C TYR A 39 3.27 3.41 5.17
N TRP A 40 2.93 4.68 5.10
CA TRP A 40 1.99 5.29 6.03
C TRP A 40 0.99 6.14 5.25
N GLY A 41 -0.22 6.20 5.77
CA GLY A 41 -1.29 7.00 5.20
C GLY A 41 -2.08 7.66 6.32
N LYS A 42 -2.43 8.93 6.10
CA LYS A 42 -3.38 9.64 6.96
C LYS A 42 -4.70 9.74 6.21
N GLY A 43 -5.61 8.81 6.48
CA GLY A 43 -6.94 8.84 5.92
C GLY A 43 -7.84 9.80 6.68
N MET A 44 -8.65 10.59 5.97
CA MET A 44 -9.86 11.16 6.56
C MET A 44 -10.87 10.02 6.66
N ARG A 45 -11.22 9.62 7.90
CA ARG A 45 -12.28 8.65 8.16
C ARG A 45 -13.59 9.26 7.67
N ARG A 46 -13.95 9.03 6.41
CA ARG A 46 -15.24 9.42 5.85
C ARG A 46 -16.28 8.51 6.49
N THR A 47 -16.95 9.04 7.50
CA THR A 47 -18.00 8.35 8.23
C THR A 47 -19.05 7.85 7.24
N TRP A 48 -19.16 6.53 7.07
CA TRP A 48 -20.22 5.87 6.30
C TRP A 48 -21.55 5.84 7.08
N LEU A 49 -21.92 6.93 7.75
CA LEU A 49 -23.29 7.07 8.26
C LEU A 49 -24.16 7.49 7.08
N LYS A 50 -24.65 6.50 6.31
CA LYS A 50 -25.87 6.73 5.54
C LYS A 50 -26.99 6.93 6.56
N PRO A 51 -27.69 8.06 6.59
CA PRO A 51 -28.92 8.14 7.35
C PRO A 51 -29.91 7.22 6.63
N SER A 52 -30.26 6.10 7.25
CA SER A 52 -31.51 5.43 6.92
C SER A 52 -32.63 6.44 7.18
N ARG A 53 -33.21 6.99 6.11
CA ARG A 53 -34.52 7.64 6.23
C ARG A 53 -35.48 6.55 6.68
N MET A 54 -35.85 6.57 7.95
CA MET A 54 -37.11 5.97 8.40
C MET A 54 -38.21 6.89 7.89
N HIS A 55 -38.93 6.45 6.87
CA HIS A 55 -40.34 6.75 6.64
C HIS A 55 -41.01 5.39 6.39
#